data_AF-A0A6J7ASN8-F1
#
_entry.id   AF-A0A6J7ASN8-F1
#
_cell.length_a   1.000
_cell.length_b   1.000
_cell.length_c   1.000
_cell.angle_alpha   90.00
_cell.angle_beta   90.00
_cell.angle_gamma   90.00
#
_symmetry.space_group_name_H-M   'P 1'
#
loop_
_entity.id
_entity.type
_entity.pdbx_description
1 polymer ?
#
loop_
_entity_poly.entity_id
_entity_poly.type
_entity_poly.pdbx_seq_one_letter_code
_entity_poly.pdbx_strand_id
1 'polypeptide(L)'
;MSSVTDVRTLVDWLPPTRPTTVLDIGANPIDGDPPYKAMLASGLCSVIGFEPQPEALAELNRRKGPYETYYPLVIGDGGSHTLHVCRASGMTSLLEPDESRLRLFNGFDDWGTVIERVPVETTRLDDCATGPFDLLKIDVQGAELMVFANGRQRLAEAVAVQTEVSFVPLYRDQPTLGEIDVELRSQGFVPHAMTALKRWPIAPTVFDGDPRVPGNQILEADVVYVRDFGRADVMTDEQLTQLALIAHFVYGSADLAYRCLLHLVQRSAVSPAQVSEYLRIADRDGRGPTS
;
A
#
# COMPACT_ATOMS: atom_id res chain seq x y z
N MET A 1 1.62 11.54 18.50
CA MET A 1 0.24 11.85 18.04
C MET A 1 0.19 13.34 17.82
N SER A 2 0.22 13.78 16.56
CA SER A 2 0.06 15.19 16.19
C SER A 2 -1.25 15.73 16.75
N SER A 3 -1.27 16.97 17.25
CA SER A 3 -2.50 17.54 17.82
C SER A 3 -3.54 17.77 16.69
N VAL A 4 -4.83 17.72 17.02
CA VAL A 4 -5.94 17.97 16.06
C VAL A 4 -5.79 19.33 15.34
N THR A 5 -5.10 20.28 15.96
CA THR A 5 -4.78 21.60 15.40
C THR A 5 -3.71 21.54 14.30
N ASP A 6 -2.68 20.68 14.47
CA ASP A 6 -1.58 20.54 13.50
C ASP A 6 -2.06 19.82 12.21
N VAL A 7 -2.99 18.86 12.35
CA VAL A 7 -3.63 18.12 11.23
C VAL A 7 -4.39 19.06 10.28
N ARG A 8 -5.17 20.01 10.83
CA ARG A 8 -5.95 20.94 10.00
C ARG A 8 -5.07 21.95 9.27
N THR A 9 -3.97 22.36 9.90
CA THR A 9 -3.11 23.42 9.39
C THR A 9 -2.48 23.08 8.03
N LEU A 10 -1.99 21.85 7.84
CA LEU A 10 -1.42 21.45 6.55
C LEU A 10 -2.49 21.37 5.45
N VAL A 11 -3.65 20.80 5.75
CA VAL A 11 -4.77 20.67 4.80
C VAL A 11 -5.32 22.04 4.42
N ASP A 12 -5.38 22.98 5.35
CA ASP A 12 -5.84 24.35 5.09
C ASP A 12 -4.88 25.11 4.15
N TRP A 13 -3.58 24.81 4.18
CA TRP A 13 -2.59 25.38 3.26
C TRP A 13 -2.53 24.69 1.91
N LEU A 14 -2.88 23.40 1.89
CA LEU A 14 -2.88 22.53 0.74
C LEU A 14 -4.29 22.00 0.49
N PRO A 15 -5.30 22.86 0.22
CA PRO A 15 -6.65 22.37 0.02
C PRO A 15 -6.68 21.53 -1.27
N PRO A 16 -6.79 20.20 -1.17
CA PRO A 16 -6.81 19.39 -2.38
C PRO A 16 -8.14 19.63 -3.10
N THR A 17 -8.15 19.47 -4.43
CA THR A 17 -9.39 19.64 -5.21
C THR A 17 -10.45 18.59 -4.86
N ARG A 18 -10.03 17.48 -4.26
CA ARG A 18 -10.87 16.42 -3.69
C ARG A 18 -10.18 15.79 -2.47
N PRO A 19 -10.92 15.13 -1.55
CA PRO A 19 -10.29 14.31 -0.52
C PRO A 19 -9.34 13.28 -1.14
N THR A 20 -8.27 12.94 -0.42
CA THR A 20 -7.37 11.86 -0.82
C THR A 20 -8.18 10.59 -1.03
N THR A 21 -7.98 9.90 -2.14
CA THR A 21 -8.67 8.65 -2.44
C THR A 21 -7.66 7.53 -2.38
N VAL A 22 -7.94 6.57 -1.50
CA VAL A 22 -7.15 5.36 -1.31
C VAL A 22 -7.83 4.20 -2.03
N LEU A 23 -7.05 3.44 -2.78
CA LEU A 23 -7.43 2.15 -3.30
C LEU A 23 -6.79 1.06 -2.45
N ASP A 24 -7.58 0.15 -1.88
CA ASP A 24 -7.11 -0.98 -1.07
C ASP A 24 -7.44 -2.31 -1.76
N ILE A 25 -6.47 -2.90 -2.45
CA ILE A 25 -6.64 -4.18 -3.14
C ILE A 25 -6.12 -5.30 -2.23
N GLY A 26 -6.97 -6.28 -1.91
CA GLY A 26 -6.70 -7.25 -0.86
C GLY A 26 -6.96 -6.63 0.51
N ALA A 27 -8.17 -6.12 0.70
CA ALA A 27 -8.58 -5.36 1.88
C ALA A 27 -8.86 -6.24 3.12
N ASN A 28 -8.42 -7.49 3.14
CA ASN A 28 -8.70 -8.46 4.19
C ASN A 28 -8.33 -7.90 5.58
N PRO A 29 -9.28 -7.82 6.55
CA PRO A 29 -9.04 -7.16 7.83
C PRO A 29 -8.30 -8.05 8.84
N ILE A 30 -7.19 -8.67 8.42
CA ILE A 30 -6.36 -9.60 9.22
C ILE A 30 -5.00 -9.00 9.62
N ASP A 31 -4.48 -8.03 8.87
CA ASP A 31 -3.13 -7.47 9.06
C ASP A 31 -3.08 -6.27 10.01
N GLY A 32 -4.10 -6.14 10.87
CA GLY A 32 -4.23 -5.02 11.79
C GLY A 32 -4.75 -3.75 11.11
N ASP A 33 -4.27 -2.59 11.57
CA ASP A 33 -4.75 -1.30 11.10
C ASP A 33 -4.04 -0.87 9.81
N PRO A 34 -4.77 -0.49 8.75
CA PRO A 34 -4.14 -0.03 7.52
C PRO A 34 -3.42 1.31 7.74
N PRO A 35 -2.39 1.63 6.93
CA PRO A 35 -1.54 2.80 7.14
C PRO A 35 -2.32 4.12 7.06
N TYR A 36 -3.41 4.17 6.30
CA TYR A 36 -4.27 5.35 6.13
C TYR A 36 -5.35 5.51 7.21
N LYS A 37 -5.46 4.60 8.20
CA LYS A 37 -6.55 4.61 9.19
C LYS A 37 -6.73 5.95 9.91
N ALA A 38 -5.63 6.60 10.30
CA ALA A 38 -5.69 7.89 11.00
C ALA A 38 -6.21 9.02 10.09
N MET A 39 -5.82 8.99 8.81
CA MET A 39 -6.28 9.96 7.80
C MET A 39 -7.77 9.77 7.50
N LEU A 40 -8.21 8.51 7.39
CA LEU A 40 -9.62 8.14 7.20
C LEU A 40 -10.48 8.55 8.39
N ALA A 41 -10.05 8.26 9.62
CA ALA A 41 -10.76 8.64 10.85
C ALA A 41 -10.90 10.17 11.01
N SER A 42 -9.99 10.94 10.39
CA SER A 42 -10.03 12.40 10.36
C SER A 42 -10.90 12.97 9.24
N GLY A 43 -11.50 12.12 8.39
CA GLY A 43 -12.30 12.52 7.24
C GLY A 43 -11.49 13.15 6.10
N LEU A 44 -10.18 12.93 6.08
CA LEU A 44 -9.26 13.51 5.08
C LEU A 44 -9.08 12.62 3.85
N CYS A 45 -9.50 11.35 3.92
CA CYS A 45 -9.50 10.45 2.79
C CYS A 45 -10.77 9.61 2.71
N SER A 46 -11.03 9.07 1.51
CA SER A 46 -11.98 8.00 1.24
C SER A 46 -11.25 6.74 0.80
N VAL A 47 -11.88 5.58 0.96
CA VAL A 47 -11.33 4.27 0.59
C VAL A 47 -12.28 3.56 -0.36
N ILE A 48 -11.71 3.04 -1.45
CA ILE A 48 -12.34 2.03 -2.29
C ILE A 48 -11.53 0.75 -2.12
N GLY A 49 -12.13 -0.28 -1.54
CA GLY A 49 -11.47 -1.55 -1.29
C GLY A 49 -12.01 -2.69 -2.16
N PHE A 50 -11.16 -3.68 -2.43
CA PHE A 50 -11.51 -4.91 -3.13
C PHE A 50 -11.14 -6.12 -2.29
N GLU A 51 -12.13 -6.96 -2.02
CA GLU A 51 -11.95 -8.20 -1.25
C GLU A 51 -12.90 -9.27 -1.80
N PRO A 52 -12.37 -10.33 -2.45
CA PRO A 52 -13.21 -11.36 -3.05
C PRO A 52 -13.74 -12.39 -2.04
N GLN A 53 -13.13 -12.54 -0.86
CA GLN A 53 -13.55 -13.54 0.13
C GLN A 53 -14.85 -13.09 0.84
N PRO A 54 -15.96 -13.85 0.75
CA PRO A 54 -17.26 -13.41 1.25
C PRO A 54 -17.27 -13.03 2.74
N GLU A 55 -16.58 -13.79 3.59
CA GLU A 55 -16.52 -13.57 5.04
C GLU A 55 -15.74 -12.30 5.37
N ALA A 56 -14.59 -12.09 4.72
CA ALA A 56 -13.78 -10.89 4.90
C ALA A 56 -14.52 -9.64 4.39
N LEU A 57 -15.17 -9.74 3.23
CA LEU A 57 -15.99 -8.67 2.68
C LEU A 57 -17.20 -8.32 3.56
N ALA A 58 -17.85 -9.33 4.15
CA ALA A 58 -18.94 -9.12 5.09
C ALA A 58 -18.47 -8.41 6.37
N GLU A 59 -17.27 -8.76 6.86
CA GLU A 59 -16.63 -8.09 7.98
C GLU A 59 -16.35 -6.61 7.67
N LEU A 60 -15.73 -6.34 6.51
CA LEU A 60 -15.45 -4.98 6.04
C LEU A 60 -16.72 -4.16 5.94
N ASN A 61 -17.76 -4.69 5.29
CA ASN A 61 -19.04 -4.00 5.16
C ASN A 61 -19.77 -3.77 6.49
N ARG A 62 -19.51 -4.59 7.51
CA ARG A 62 -20.05 -4.39 8.86
C ARG A 62 -19.32 -3.29 9.63
N ARG A 63 -18.01 -3.13 9.40
CA ARG A 63 -17.14 -2.16 10.10
C ARG A 63 -17.04 -0.80 9.42
N LYS A 64 -17.29 -0.74 8.11
CA LYS A 64 -17.01 0.45 7.28
C LYS A 64 -17.72 1.71 7.79
N GLY A 65 -17.01 2.83 7.73
CA GLY A 65 -17.54 4.17 7.90
C GLY A 65 -18.17 4.75 6.63
N PRO A 66 -18.60 6.02 6.67
CA PRO A 66 -19.28 6.67 5.54
C PRO A 66 -18.37 6.97 4.33
N TYR A 67 -17.05 6.89 4.52
CA TYR A 67 -16.05 7.21 3.48
C TYR A 67 -15.41 5.95 2.86
N GLU A 68 -16.00 4.79 3.09
CA GLU A 68 -15.46 3.50 2.68
C GLU A 68 -16.48 2.75 1.82
N THR A 69 -16.01 2.20 0.70
CA THR A 69 -16.80 1.31 -0.17
C THR A 69 -15.97 0.08 -0.52
N TYR A 70 -16.55 -1.11 -0.40
CA TYR A 70 -15.87 -2.37 -0.66
C TYR A 70 -16.59 -3.18 -1.73
N TYR A 71 -15.84 -3.77 -2.67
CA TYR A 71 -16.36 -4.54 -3.78
C TYR A 71 -15.85 -6.00 -3.78
N PRO A 72 -16.70 -6.98 -4.15
CA PRO A 72 -16.33 -8.40 -4.27
C PRO A 72 -15.58 -8.71 -5.58
N LEU A 73 -14.59 -7.88 -5.96
CA LEU A 73 -13.85 -8.06 -7.21
C LEU A 73 -12.45 -8.60 -6.96
N VAL A 74 -11.99 -9.45 -7.87
CA VAL A 74 -10.58 -9.83 -7.99
C VAL A 74 -9.95 -8.90 -9.01
N ILE A 75 -8.92 -8.16 -8.61
CA ILE A 75 -8.18 -7.30 -9.54
C ILE A 75 -7.02 -8.10 -10.15
N GLY A 76 -6.87 -8.06 -11.46
CA GLY A 76 -5.90 -8.87 -12.21
C GLY A 76 -5.73 -8.39 -13.65
N ASP A 77 -5.63 -9.32 -14.59
CA ASP A 77 -5.39 -9.06 -16.01
C ASP A 77 -6.67 -8.94 -16.87
N GLY A 78 -7.84 -9.12 -16.26
CA GLY A 78 -9.12 -9.12 -17.00
C GLY A 78 -9.52 -10.49 -17.55
N GLY A 79 -8.72 -11.53 -17.29
CA GLY A 79 -8.99 -12.90 -17.70
C GLY A 79 -9.60 -13.78 -16.61
N SER A 80 -9.91 -15.02 -17.00
CA SER A 80 -10.36 -16.09 -16.11
C SER A 80 -9.17 -16.73 -15.41
N HIS A 81 -9.25 -16.84 -14.08
CA HIS A 81 -8.22 -17.45 -13.23
C HIS A 81 -8.84 -18.41 -12.22
N THR A 82 -7.99 -19.08 -11.44
CA THR A 82 -8.41 -19.85 -10.26
C THR A 82 -7.92 -19.14 -9.01
N LEU A 83 -8.83 -18.82 -8.10
CA LEU A 83 -8.49 -18.38 -6.75
C LEU A 83 -8.23 -19.63 -5.90
N HIS A 84 -7.02 -19.72 -5.36
CA HIS A 84 -6.59 -20.79 -4.47
C HIS A 84 -6.87 -20.36 -3.04
N VAL A 85 -8.04 -20.74 -2.51
CA VAL A 85 -8.42 -20.43 -1.14
C VAL A 85 -7.61 -21.32 -0.20
N CYS A 86 -6.79 -20.70 0.63
CA CYS A 86 -5.89 -21.39 1.54
C CYS A 86 -6.49 -21.51 2.94
N ARG A 87 -5.93 -22.41 3.77
CA ARG A 87 -6.34 -22.60 5.16
C ARG A 87 -6.24 -21.30 5.96
N ALA A 88 -5.17 -20.55 5.78
CA ALA A 88 -5.10 -19.16 6.24
C ALA A 88 -5.67 -18.24 5.17
N SER A 89 -6.68 -17.43 5.53
CA SER A 89 -7.33 -16.49 4.60
C SER A 89 -6.38 -15.44 4.01
N GLY A 90 -5.30 -15.12 4.74
CA GLY A 90 -4.23 -14.25 4.29
C GLY A 90 -3.23 -14.89 3.32
N MET A 91 -3.41 -16.17 2.97
CA MET A 91 -2.60 -16.84 1.95
C MET A 91 -3.42 -17.20 0.69
N THR A 92 -4.65 -16.69 0.61
CA THR A 92 -5.49 -16.87 -0.58
C THR A 92 -4.92 -16.03 -1.73
N SER A 93 -4.64 -16.67 -2.87
CA SER A 93 -4.00 -16.02 -4.02
C SER A 93 -4.52 -16.57 -5.36
N LEU A 94 -4.33 -15.79 -6.43
CA LEU A 94 -4.46 -16.30 -7.79
C LEU A 94 -3.32 -17.25 -8.16
N LEU A 95 -2.16 -17.12 -7.52
CA LEU A 95 -1.02 -18.00 -7.72
C LEU A 95 -1.15 -19.25 -6.85
N GLU A 96 -0.74 -20.41 -7.39
CA GLU A 96 -0.77 -21.65 -6.63
C GLU A 96 0.39 -21.66 -5.61
N PRO A 97 0.14 -21.94 -4.32
CA PRO A 97 1.21 -22.01 -3.33
C PRO A 97 2.28 -23.05 -3.71
N ASP A 98 3.57 -22.70 -3.53
CA ASP A 98 4.69 -23.60 -3.81
C ASP A 98 5.05 -24.39 -2.54
N GLU A 99 4.52 -25.62 -2.44
CA GLU A 99 4.79 -26.51 -1.29
C GLU A 99 6.28 -26.67 -0.97
N SER A 100 7.16 -26.66 -1.97
CA SER A 100 8.59 -26.84 -1.75
C SER A 100 9.22 -25.62 -1.07
N ARG A 101 8.70 -24.42 -1.37
CA ARG A 101 9.11 -23.15 -0.76
C ARG A 101 8.48 -22.99 0.62
N LEU A 102 7.19 -23.27 0.75
CA LEU A 102 6.46 -23.15 2.02
C LEU A 102 7.09 -24.00 3.13
N ARG A 103 7.53 -25.23 2.81
CA ARG A 103 8.20 -26.12 3.77
C ARG A 103 9.55 -25.61 4.30
N LEU A 104 10.11 -24.55 3.71
CA LEU A 104 11.32 -23.89 4.23
C LEU A 104 11.03 -23.02 5.46
N PHE A 105 9.76 -22.76 5.78
CA PHE A 105 9.34 -21.82 6.82
C PHE A 105 8.26 -22.44 7.71
N ASN A 106 8.47 -22.45 9.02
CA ASN A 106 7.54 -23.14 9.93
C ASN A 106 6.12 -22.57 9.80
N GLY A 107 5.12 -23.45 9.66
CA GLY A 107 3.70 -23.12 9.62
C GLY A 107 3.16 -22.82 8.22
N PHE A 108 4.01 -22.41 7.28
CA PHE A 108 3.58 -22.02 5.92
C PHE A 108 3.03 -23.20 5.10
N ASP A 109 3.51 -24.42 5.34
CA ASP A 109 2.97 -25.64 4.72
C ASP A 109 1.54 -25.95 5.17
N ASP A 110 1.21 -25.66 6.42
CA ASP A 110 -0.15 -25.74 6.95
C ASP A 110 -1.01 -24.56 6.45
N TRP A 111 -0.56 -23.32 6.65
CA TRP A 111 -1.33 -22.12 6.30
C TRP A 111 -1.61 -22.00 4.79
N GLY A 112 -0.64 -22.35 3.95
CA GLY A 112 -0.74 -22.33 2.50
C GLY A 112 -1.41 -23.57 1.90
N THR A 113 -1.97 -24.48 2.71
CA THR A 113 -2.72 -25.61 2.15
C THR A 113 -3.99 -25.11 1.48
N VAL A 114 -4.13 -25.38 0.17
CA VAL A 114 -5.33 -25.06 -0.61
C VAL A 114 -6.50 -25.93 -0.15
N ILE A 115 -7.55 -25.31 0.38
CA ILE A 115 -8.77 -25.98 0.83
C ILE A 115 -9.90 -25.90 -0.20
N GLU A 116 -9.86 -24.92 -1.10
CA GLU A 116 -10.84 -24.74 -2.17
C GLU A 116 -10.16 -24.07 -3.38
N ARG A 117 -10.64 -24.41 -4.59
CA ARG A 117 -10.23 -23.79 -5.85
C ARG A 117 -11.47 -23.21 -6.51
N VAL A 118 -11.54 -21.89 -6.61
CA VAL A 118 -12.71 -21.17 -7.10
C VAL A 118 -12.38 -20.53 -8.45
N PRO A 119 -13.10 -20.85 -9.55
CA PRO A 119 -12.94 -20.12 -10.80
C PRO A 119 -13.42 -18.68 -10.61
N VAL A 120 -12.60 -17.72 -11.03
CA VAL A 120 -12.90 -16.29 -10.89
C VAL A 120 -12.61 -15.56 -12.21
N GLU A 121 -13.42 -14.56 -12.50
CA GLU A 121 -13.11 -13.56 -13.53
C GLU A 121 -12.44 -12.38 -12.86
N THR A 122 -11.26 -11.99 -13.36
CA THR A 122 -10.55 -10.82 -12.84
C THR A 122 -10.96 -9.56 -13.58
N THR A 123 -10.83 -8.41 -12.92
CA THR A 123 -11.01 -7.09 -13.55
C THR A 123 -9.66 -6.39 -13.64
N ARG A 124 -9.32 -5.82 -14.78
CA ARG A 124 -8.14 -4.95 -14.87
C ARG A 124 -8.37 -3.70 -14.03
N LEU A 125 -7.35 -3.25 -13.31
CA LEU A 125 -7.44 -2.01 -12.55
C LEU A 125 -7.85 -0.83 -13.45
N ASP A 126 -7.36 -0.78 -14.69
CA ASP A 126 -7.73 0.25 -15.66
C ASP A 126 -9.24 0.32 -15.96
N ASP A 127 -9.91 -0.83 -15.90
CA ASP A 127 -11.32 -0.99 -16.24
C ASP A 127 -12.24 -0.77 -15.01
N CYS A 128 -11.68 -0.62 -13.81
CA CYS A 128 -12.46 -0.34 -12.60
C CYS A 128 -13.02 1.09 -12.60
N ALA A 129 -14.29 1.22 -12.22
CA ALA A 129 -14.97 2.51 -12.06
C ALA A 129 -14.65 3.19 -10.72
N THR A 130 -13.36 3.27 -10.36
CA THR A 130 -12.89 3.86 -9.10
C THR A 130 -12.78 5.38 -9.16
N GLY A 131 -12.68 5.93 -10.37
CA GLY A 131 -12.22 7.31 -10.57
C GLY A 131 -10.72 7.44 -10.27
N PRO A 132 -10.22 8.70 -10.22
CA PRO A 132 -8.84 8.99 -9.83
C PRO A 132 -8.56 8.58 -8.38
N PHE A 133 -7.37 8.06 -8.11
CA PHE A 133 -6.90 7.77 -6.75
C PHE A 133 -5.45 8.23 -6.55
N ASP A 134 -5.04 8.36 -5.29
CA ASP A 134 -3.74 8.95 -4.91
C ASP A 134 -2.80 7.91 -4.30
N LEU A 135 -3.35 7.00 -3.50
CA LEU A 135 -2.62 5.92 -2.83
C LEU A 135 -3.21 4.58 -3.23
N LEU A 136 -2.41 3.69 -3.78
CA LEU A 136 -2.73 2.26 -3.85
C LEU A 136 -2.05 1.54 -2.68
N LYS A 137 -2.83 0.90 -1.82
CA LYS A 137 -2.34 -0.19 -0.95
C LYS A 137 -2.75 -1.50 -1.62
N ILE A 138 -1.81 -2.41 -1.81
CA ILE A 138 -2.05 -3.71 -2.41
C ILE A 138 -1.32 -4.81 -1.64
N ASP A 139 -2.06 -5.87 -1.34
CA ASP A 139 -1.53 -7.12 -0.81
C ASP A 139 -2.43 -8.24 -1.33
N VAL A 140 -2.03 -8.87 -2.44
CA VAL A 140 -2.81 -9.92 -3.13
C VAL A 140 -2.03 -11.24 -3.19
N GLN A 141 -1.06 -11.37 -2.29
CA GLN A 141 -0.31 -12.61 -2.08
C GLN A 141 0.34 -13.13 -3.36
N GLY A 142 1.07 -12.27 -4.06
CA GLY A 142 1.94 -12.64 -5.19
C GLY A 142 1.44 -12.23 -6.58
N ALA A 143 0.18 -11.82 -6.73
CA ALA A 143 -0.34 -11.36 -8.02
C ALA A 143 -0.10 -9.86 -8.29
N GLU A 144 0.74 -9.16 -7.51
CA GLU A 144 0.92 -7.70 -7.56
C GLU A 144 1.40 -7.23 -8.94
N LEU A 145 2.37 -7.94 -9.54
CA LEU A 145 2.89 -7.59 -10.87
C LEU A 145 1.80 -7.62 -11.94
N MET A 146 0.88 -8.58 -11.87
CA MET A 146 -0.25 -8.69 -12.79
C MET A 146 -1.16 -7.46 -12.69
N VAL A 147 -1.45 -7.01 -11.46
CA VAL A 147 -2.26 -5.81 -11.21
C VAL A 147 -1.56 -4.56 -11.70
N PHE A 148 -0.26 -4.39 -11.43
CA PHE A 148 0.51 -3.23 -11.88
C PHE A 148 0.60 -3.13 -13.40
N ALA A 149 0.89 -4.24 -14.08
CA ALA A 149 1.01 -4.28 -15.53
C ALA A 149 -0.32 -3.97 -16.25
N ASN A 150 -1.45 -4.30 -15.61
CA ASN A 150 -2.79 -4.09 -16.16
C ASN A 150 -3.53 -2.87 -15.56
N GLY A 151 -2.83 -2.07 -14.77
CA GLY A 151 -3.34 -0.87 -14.10
C GLY A 151 -2.57 0.40 -14.43
N ARG A 152 -1.72 0.39 -15.47
CA ARG A 152 -0.78 1.47 -15.78
C ARG A 152 -1.48 2.80 -16.05
N GLN A 153 -2.68 2.80 -16.64
CA GLN A 153 -3.39 4.06 -16.92
C GLN A 153 -3.90 4.68 -15.62
N ARG A 154 -4.47 3.88 -14.73
CA ARG A 154 -4.95 4.38 -13.42
C ARG A 154 -3.79 4.75 -12.50
N LEU A 155 -2.74 3.94 -12.49
CA LEU A 155 -1.54 4.20 -11.70
C LEU A 155 -0.80 5.45 -12.13
N ALA A 156 -1.00 5.98 -13.34
CA ALA A 156 -0.39 7.24 -13.78
C ALA A 156 -0.88 8.46 -12.98
N GLU A 157 -2.07 8.39 -12.37
CA GLU A 157 -2.64 9.47 -11.56
C GLU A 157 -2.18 9.39 -10.10
N ALA A 158 -1.93 8.18 -9.60
CA ALA A 158 -1.49 7.92 -8.23
C ALA A 158 -0.15 8.59 -7.90
N VAL A 159 0.06 8.88 -6.62
CA VAL A 159 1.29 9.49 -6.11
C VAL A 159 2.05 8.57 -5.17
N ALA A 160 1.40 7.52 -4.66
CA ALA A 160 2.01 6.51 -3.82
C ALA A 160 1.43 5.11 -4.09
N VAL A 161 2.27 4.10 -3.90
CA VAL A 161 1.90 2.68 -3.88
C VAL A 161 2.57 2.05 -2.67
N GLN A 162 1.81 1.38 -1.82
CA GLN A 162 2.35 0.45 -0.82
C GLN A 162 1.99 -0.96 -1.23
N THR A 163 3.01 -1.81 -1.31
CA THR A 163 2.87 -3.20 -1.75
C THR A 163 3.70 -4.11 -0.87
N GLU A 164 3.17 -5.29 -0.57
CA GLU A 164 4.00 -6.40 -0.13
C GLU A 164 4.88 -6.87 -1.30
N VAL A 165 6.13 -7.23 -1.01
CA VAL A 165 7.07 -7.82 -1.97
C VAL A 165 7.76 -9.01 -1.34
N SER A 166 7.97 -10.06 -2.13
CA SER A 166 8.66 -11.26 -1.66
C SER A 166 10.14 -11.25 -2.08
N PHE A 167 11.01 -11.55 -1.11
CA PHE A 167 12.43 -11.89 -1.34
C PHE A 167 12.59 -13.38 -1.63
N VAL A 168 11.73 -14.20 -1.02
CA VAL A 168 11.63 -15.63 -1.28
C VAL A 168 10.21 -15.93 -1.72
N PRO A 169 9.98 -16.27 -3.00
CA PRO A 169 8.67 -16.65 -3.50
C PRO A 169 8.05 -17.79 -2.70
N LEU A 170 6.81 -17.62 -2.25
CA LEU A 170 5.99 -18.61 -1.56
C LEU A 170 4.96 -19.25 -2.48
N TYR A 171 4.64 -18.61 -3.60
CA TYR A 171 3.74 -19.11 -4.64
C TYR A 171 4.52 -19.39 -5.92
N ARG A 172 3.99 -20.28 -6.76
CA ARG A 172 4.55 -20.59 -8.08
C ARG A 172 4.48 -19.36 -8.97
N ASP A 173 5.57 -19.10 -9.69
CA ASP A 173 5.71 -17.96 -10.60
C ASP A 173 5.48 -16.58 -9.94
N GLN A 174 5.59 -16.50 -8.61
CA GLN A 174 5.46 -15.24 -7.89
C GLN A 174 6.65 -14.32 -8.22
N PRO A 175 6.38 -13.05 -8.63
CA PRO A 175 7.40 -12.06 -8.90
C PRO A 175 8.17 -11.73 -7.62
N THR A 176 9.47 -11.58 -7.77
CA THR A 176 10.35 -11.12 -6.69
C THR A 176 10.29 -9.60 -6.52
N LEU A 177 10.81 -9.07 -5.41
CA LEU A 177 11.06 -7.63 -5.23
C LEU A 177 11.71 -6.98 -6.47
N GLY A 178 12.66 -7.66 -7.11
CA GLY A 178 13.37 -7.10 -8.27
C GLY A 178 12.46 -6.86 -9.47
N GLU A 179 11.50 -7.76 -9.71
CA GLU A 179 10.53 -7.62 -10.80
C GLU A 179 9.49 -6.55 -10.48
N ILE A 180 9.03 -6.47 -9.23
CA ILE A 180 8.13 -5.42 -8.77
C ILE A 180 8.79 -4.03 -8.85
N ASP A 181 10.05 -3.89 -8.41
CA ASP A 181 10.79 -2.62 -8.47
C ASP A 181 10.98 -2.15 -9.92
N VAL A 182 11.36 -3.07 -10.82
CA VAL A 182 11.48 -2.75 -12.26
C VAL A 182 10.16 -2.26 -12.84
N GLU A 183 9.04 -2.93 -12.54
CA GLU A 183 7.73 -2.53 -13.05
C GLU A 183 7.33 -1.15 -12.54
N LEU A 184 7.36 -0.91 -11.23
CA LEU A 184 6.95 0.37 -10.62
C LEU A 184 7.86 1.52 -11.06
N ARG A 185 9.17 1.30 -11.19
CA ARG A 185 10.10 2.30 -11.76
C ARG A 185 9.78 2.61 -13.21
N SER A 186 9.43 1.61 -14.02
CA SER A 186 9.02 1.84 -15.41
C SER A 186 7.76 2.72 -15.53
N GLN A 187 6.96 2.79 -14.45
CA GLN A 187 5.77 3.63 -14.33
C GLN A 187 6.06 5.00 -13.69
N GLY A 188 7.31 5.33 -13.37
CA GLY A 188 7.71 6.63 -12.83
C GLY A 188 7.63 6.74 -11.30
N PHE A 189 7.61 5.61 -10.60
CA PHE A 189 7.75 5.57 -9.14
C PHE A 189 9.20 5.33 -8.71
N VAL A 190 9.53 5.72 -7.49
CA VAL A 190 10.80 5.41 -6.81
C VAL A 190 10.53 4.82 -5.43
N PRO A 191 11.35 3.88 -4.95
CA PRO A 191 11.20 3.37 -3.59
C PRO A 191 11.45 4.50 -2.58
N HIS A 192 10.56 4.60 -1.60
CA HIS A 192 10.58 5.64 -0.59
C HIS A 192 10.93 5.09 0.79
N ALA A 193 10.26 4.03 1.22
CA ALA A 193 10.42 3.45 2.55
C ALA A 193 10.08 1.96 2.58
N MET A 194 10.61 1.24 3.55
CA MET A 194 10.12 -0.09 3.93
C MET A 194 9.40 0.04 5.27
N THR A 195 8.08 -0.11 5.28
CA THR A 195 7.26 0.05 6.49
C THR A 195 7.29 -1.19 7.38
N ALA A 196 7.60 -2.35 6.80
CA ALA A 196 7.88 -3.58 7.52
C ALA A 196 8.91 -4.43 6.78
N LEU A 197 9.80 -5.08 7.53
CA LEU A 197 10.68 -6.14 7.02
C LEU A 197 10.29 -7.44 7.73
N LYS A 198 9.64 -8.35 7.01
CA LYS A 198 9.16 -9.63 7.52
C LYS A 198 10.30 -10.64 7.42
N ARG A 199 10.81 -11.05 8.58
CA ARG A 199 11.80 -12.12 8.71
C ARG A 199 11.10 -13.36 9.25
N TRP A 200 11.62 -14.52 8.88
CA TRP A 200 11.10 -15.81 9.33
C TRP A 200 12.22 -16.79 9.63
N PRO A 201 12.11 -17.68 10.63
CA PRO A 201 13.10 -18.73 10.82
C PRO A 201 13.04 -19.78 9.71
N ILE A 202 14.21 -20.26 9.27
CA ILE A 202 14.30 -21.39 8.33
C ILE A 202 13.91 -22.66 9.09
N ALA A 203 12.89 -23.35 8.62
CA ALA A 203 12.41 -24.61 9.17
C ALA A 203 13.54 -25.68 9.19
N PRO A 204 13.61 -26.54 10.21
CA PRO A 204 12.70 -26.63 11.35
C PRO A 204 13.15 -25.80 12.57
N THR A 205 13.95 -24.74 12.39
CA THR A 205 14.53 -23.99 13.52
C THR A 205 13.44 -23.26 14.31
N VAL A 206 13.48 -23.35 15.64
CA VAL A 206 12.58 -22.63 16.56
C VAL A 206 13.42 -21.88 17.59
N PHE A 207 13.19 -20.57 17.70
CA PHE A 207 13.85 -19.70 18.68
C PHE A 207 12.89 -19.40 19.83
N ASP A 208 13.39 -19.41 21.08
CA ASP A 208 12.62 -19.08 22.28
C ASP A 208 11.28 -19.84 22.43
N GLY A 209 11.17 -21.02 21.83
CA GLY A 209 9.96 -21.84 21.84
C GLY A 209 8.84 -21.36 20.92
N ASP A 210 9.05 -20.32 20.10
CA ASP A 210 8.07 -19.78 19.16
C ASP A 210 8.56 -19.92 17.71
N PRO A 211 7.83 -20.65 16.84
CA PRO A 211 8.23 -20.88 15.44
C PRO A 211 8.16 -19.62 14.57
N ARG A 212 7.68 -18.48 15.10
CA ARG A 212 7.61 -17.19 14.41
C ARG A 212 8.72 -16.22 14.82
N VAL A 213 9.47 -16.52 15.89
CA VAL A 213 10.59 -15.66 16.29
C VAL A 213 11.66 -15.74 15.20
N PRO A 214 11.97 -14.61 14.53
CA PRO A 214 12.80 -14.63 13.35
C PRO A 214 14.28 -14.84 13.68
N GLY A 215 14.95 -15.62 12.84
CA GLY A 215 16.40 -15.59 12.72
C GLY A 215 16.84 -14.45 11.77
N ASN A 216 17.75 -14.77 10.86
CA ASN A 216 18.30 -13.80 9.90
C ASN A 216 17.62 -13.81 8.52
N GLN A 217 16.80 -14.81 8.22
CA GLN A 217 16.23 -14.97 6.87
C GLN A 217 15.12 -13.94 6.63
N ILE A 218 15.30 -13.12 5.61
CA ILE A 218 14.29 -12.19 5.10
C ILE A 218 13.32 -12.99 4.22
N LEU A 219 12.02 -12.74 4.38
CA LEU A 219 10.97 -13.39 3.61
C LEU A 219 10.27 -12.38 2.69
N GLU A 220 9.71 -11.34 3.30
CA GLU A 220 8.87 -10.33 2.64
C GLU A 220 9.16 -8.93 3.21
N ALA A 221 8.69 -7.90 2.53
CA ALA A 221 8.62 -6.55 3.07
C ALA A 221 7.39 -5.82 2.57
N ASP A 222 6.90 -4.88 3.37
CA ASP A 222 5.99 -3.84 2.90
C ASP A 222 6.82 -2.66 2.42
N VAL A 223 6.74 -2.36 1.13
CA VAL A 223 7.51 -1.28 0.48
C VAL A 223 6.58 -0.20 -0.02
N VAL A 224 6.93 1.05 0.30
CA VAL A 224 6.28 2.25 -0.18
C VAL A 224 7.08 2.80 -1.35
N TYR A 225 6.42 2.96 -2.48
CA TYR A 225 6.87 3.67 -3.66
C TYR A 225 6.12 4.98 -3.78
N VAL A 226 6.79 6.03 -4.21
CA VAL A 226 6.17 7.34 -4.46
C VAL A 226 6.51 7.81 -5.87
N ARG A 227 5.65 8.64 -6.46
CA ARG A 227 5.96 9.30 -7.74
C ARG A 227 7.31 10.00 -7.60
N ASP A 228 8.17 9.89 -8.61
CA ASP A 228 9.53 10.43 -8.56
C ASP A 228 9.53 11.94 -8.28
N PHE A 229 9.75 12.30 -7.01
CA PHE A 229 9.79 13.68 -6.52
C PHE A 229 11.05 14.43 -7.01
N GLY A 230 12.02 13.73 -7.62
CA GLY A 230 13.11 14.34 -8.39
C GLY A 230 12.65 14.89 -9.73
N ARG A 231 11.51 14.42 -10.23
CA ARG A 231 10.87 14.83 -11.50
C ARG A 231 9.53 15.53 -11.28
N ALA A 232 9.52 16.46 -10.33
CA ALA A 232 8.31 17.21 -10.01
C ALA A 232 7.73 17.97 -11.22
N ASP A 233 8.54 18.31 -12.23
CA ASP A 233 8.12 18.97 -13.48
C ASP A 233 7.02 18.22 -14.25
N VAL A 234 6.93 16.89 -14.10
CA VAL A 234 5.86 16.08 -14.71
C VAL A 234 4.70 15.76 -13.76
N MET A 235 4.72 16.32 -12.54
CA MET A 235 3.63 16.20 -11.57
C MET A 235 2.78 17.46 -11.55
N THR A 236 1.47 17.29 -11.40
CA THR A 236 0.54 18.41 -11.21
C THR A 236 0.62 18.97 -9.78
N ASP A 237 0.07 20.17 -9.56
CA ASP A 237 -0.05 20.76 -8.21
C ASP A 237 -0.91 19.90 -7.29
N GLU A 238 -1.94 19.26 -7.85
CA GLU A 238 -2.77 18.29 -7.13
C GLU A 238 -1.94 17.07 -6.70
N GLN A 239 -1.13 16.49 -7.59
CA GLN A 239 -0.29 15.34 -7.23
C GLN A 239 0.76 15.69 -6.17
N LEU A 240 1.38 16.88 -6.25
CA LEU A 240 2.31 17.34 -5.21
C LEU A 240 1.59 17.56 -3.87
N THR A 241 0.36 18.09 -3.91
CA THR A 241 -0.48 18.28 -2.73
C THR A 241 -0.84 16.94 -2.09
N GLN A 242 -1.36 16.00 -2.87
CA GLN A 242 -1.72 14.66 -2.40
C GLN A 242 -0.51 13.90 -1.86
N LEU A 243 0.65 14.01 -2.53
CA LEU A 243 1.88 13.39 -2.05
C LEU A 243 2.34 13.99 -0.72
N ALA A 244 2.25 15.31 -0.53
CA ALA A 244 2.59 15.95 0.74
C ALA A 244 1.67 15.48 1.88
N LEU A 245 0.37 15.38 1.61
CA LEU A 245 -0.62 14.90 2.58
C LEU A 245 -0.36 13.43 2.95
N ILE A 246 -0.17 12.55 1.97
CA ILE A 246 0.13 11.13 2.18
C ILE A 246 1.45 10.96 2.94
N ALA A 247 2.51 11.65 2.51
CA ALA A 247 3.81 11.60 3.16
C ALA A 247 3.71 11.97 4.64
N HIS A 248 3.00 13.06 4.97
CA HIS A 248 2.85 13.51 6.35
C HIS A 248 1.89 12.63 7.19
N PHE A 249 0.68 12.36 6.71
CA PHE A 249 -0.37 11.70 7.49
C PHE A 249 -0.28 10.18 7.51
N VAL A 250 0.18 9.56 6.42
CA VAL A 250 0.23 8.10 6.27
C VAL A 250 1.61 7.57 6.66
N TYR A 251 2.68 8.18 6.12
CA TYR A 251 4.04 7.64 6.27
C TYR A 251 4.92 8.38 7.28
N GLY A 252 4.47 9.52 7.82
CA GLY A 252 5.28 10.33 8.73
C GLY A 252 6.56 10.91 8.13
N SER A 253 6.62 10.97 6.80
CA SER A 253 7.76 11.41 6.00
C SER A 253 7.74 12.93 5.81
N ALA A 254 8.28 13.65 6.80
CA ALA A 254 8.24 15.10 6.80
C ALA A 254 9.17 15.75 5.76
N ASP A 255 10.29 15.11 5.44
CA ASP A 255 11.23 15.57 4.42
C ASP A 255 10.63 15.49 3.01
N LEU A 256 9.89 14.41 2.70
CA LEU A 256 9.16 14.28 1.44
C LEU A 256 8.03 15.31 1.33
N ALA A 257 7.24 15.48 2.39
CA ALA A 257 6.20 16.50 2.42
C ALA A 257 6.78 17.92 2.26
N TYR A 258 7.88 18.23 2.96
CA TYR A 258 8.60 19.49 2.80
C TYR A 258 9.12 19.68 1.36
N ARG A 259 9.66 18.62 0.73
CA ARG A 259 10.10 18.67 -0.66
C ARG A 259 8.96 19.02 -1.62
N CYS A 260 7.78 18.43 -1.42
CA CYS A 260 6.59 18.76 -2.21
C CYS A 260 6.17 20.22 -2.01
N LEU A 261 6.17 20.71 -0.78
CA LEU A 261 5.88 22.10 -0.44
C LEU A 261 6.84 23.09 -1.13
N LEU A 262 8.13 22.78 -1.22
CA LEU A 262 9.09 23.63 -1.94
C LEU A 262 8.76 23.75 -3.43
N HIS A 263 8.34 22.65 -4.07
CA HIS A 263 7.89 22.69 -5.46
C HIS A 263 6.61 23.52 -5.61
N LEU A 264 5.67 23.42 -4.67
CA LEU A 264 4.44 24.22 -4.69
C LEU A 264 4.71 25.72 -4.45
N VAL A 265 5.73 26.09 -3.65
CA VAL A 265 6.20 27.48 -3.52
C VAL A 265 6.75 28.00 -4.85
N GLN A 266 7.56 27.21 -5.55
CA GLN A 266 8.09 27.59 -6.87
C GLN A 266 6.97 27.87 -7.88
N ARG A 267 5.82 27.20 -7.70
CA ARG A 267 4.61 27.36 -8.53
C ARG A 267 3.64 28.41 -8.01
N SER A 268 3.98 29.12 -6.94
CA SER A 268 3.11 30.11 -6.27
C SER A 268 1.79 29.52 -5.73
N ALA A 269 1.71 28.20 -5.53
CA ALA A 269 0.56 27.53 -4.96
C ALA A 269 0.54 27.61 -3.41
N VAL A 270 1.71 27.76 -2.80
CA VAL A 270 1.89 27.91 -1.34
C VAL A 270 2.91 29.04 -1.07
N SER A 271 2.79 29.72 0.07
CA SER A 271 3.73 30.78 0.47
C SER A 271 4.98 30.24 1.20
N PRO A 272 6.14 30.90 1.09
CA PRO A 272 7.34 30.53 1.87
C PRO A 272 7.13 30.53 3.39
N ALA A 273 6.19 31.35 3.89
CA ALA A 273 5.86 31.42 5.30
C ALA A 273 5.17 30.13 5.80
N GLN A 274 4.24 29.57 5.01
CA GLN A 274 3.59 28.30 5.33
C GLN A 274 4.60 27.14 5.35
N VAL A 275 5.56 27.14 4.41
CA VAL A 275 6.62 26.12 4.40
C VAL A 275 7.55 26.21 5.62
N SER A 276 7.84 27.44 6.08
CA SER A 276 8.62 27.64 7.31
C SER A 276 7.86 27.17 8.56
N GLU A 277 6.54 27.37 8.60
CA GLU A 277 5.71 26.89 9.70
C GLU A 277 5.55 25.37 9.68
N TYR A 278 5.47 24.74 8.50
CA TYR A 278 5.44 23.29 8.37
C TYR A 278 6.62 22.61 9.08
N LEU A 279 7.84 23.13 8.92
CA LEU A 279 9.02 22.59 9.61
C LEU A 279 8.87 22.67 11.14
N ARG A 280 8.30 23.75 11.67
CA ARG A 280 8.03 23.86 13.12
C ARG A 280 7.03 22.83 13.60
N ILE A 281 6.01 22.54 12.79
CA ILE A 281 5.02 21.48 13.09
C ILE A 281 5.70 20.11 13.08
N ALA A 282 6.49 19.82 12.03
CA ALA A 282 7.22 18.56 11.92
C ALA A 282 8.20 18.34 13.09
N ASP A 283 8.93 19.38 13.49
CA ASP A 283 9.85 19.34 14.64
C ASP A 283 9.11 19.02 15.94
N ARG A 284 7.96 19.69 16.19
CA ARG A 284 7.13 19.46 17.39
C ARG A 284 6.59 18.03 17.47
N ASP A 285 6.31 17.42 16.33
CA ASP A 285 5.84 16.04 16.22
C ASP A 285 6.98 15.00 16.30
N GLY A 286 8.23 15.44 16.47
CA GLY A 286 9.41 14.57 16.50
C GLY A 286 9.78 14.00 15.12
N ARG A 287 9.32 14.65 14.05
CA ARG A 287 9.52 14.26 12.64
C ARG A 287 10.42 15.23 11.88
N GLY A 288 10.99 16.20 12.58
CA GLY A 288 11.88 17.22 12.02
C GLY A 288 13.23 16.69 11.56
N PRO A 289 13.87 17.31 10.54
CA PRO A 289 15.26 17.02 10.24
C PRO A 289 16.15 17.43 11.41
N THR A 290 16.88 16.49 12.00
CA THR A 290 17.93 16.81 12.97
C THR A 290 19.04 17.57 12.26
N SER A 291 19.27 18.81 12.69
CA SER A 291 20.34 19.71 12.21
C SER A 291 21.71 19.07 12.19
#